data_AF-A0A2Z2HTC3-F1
#
_entry.id   AF-A0A2Z2HTC3-F1
#
_cell.length_a   1.000
_cell.length_b   1.000
_cell.length_c   1.000
_cell.angle_alpha   90.00
_cell.angle_beta   90.00
_cell.angle_gamma   90.00
#
_symmetry.space_group_name_H-M   'P 1'
#
loop_
_entity.id
_entity.type
_entity.pdbx_description
1 polymer ?
#
loop_
_entity_poly.entity_id
_entity_poly.type
_entity_poly.pdbx_seq_one_letter_code
_entity_poly.pdbx_strand_id
1 'polypeptide(L)'
;MGESFPLSVLVALVTVEAGEFGFELRTCRWAEREWPPHEPLARATTVLVARQLGTRRRRWDTIVLECDREALRQRANFGPERLDSDLLHVVRNAPAEWEYYRDALPHPGYPWRYVREAIHRAADRDVLETRKRSNRIEIRRKWAYPDWLERLIAIENKPDLDASAARALGTQLEYDVAMALADEVWVATRETGERVEPVLLEDLPIQAGVLALDPDALEASVEWYPRSLAVDDPGTRILERPGRSTDGRNASAARFEYVDPDEKAATRLEIAERAYERGWRSFVETMRPDCRHFELRARDGLQALPHCGANGTCQTASACSGSCPDFEPEPPIWRTHDWPIEGGPGKRLKRVLEERRERRRPGL
;
A
#
# COMPACT_ATOMS: atom_id res chain seq x y z
N MET A 1 -19.43 54.66 21.98
CA MET A 1 -18.48 53.93 22.83
C MET A 1 -18.51 52.49 22.38
N GLY A 2 -17.65 52.17 21.41
CA GLY A 2 -17.50 50.83 20.88
C GLY A 2 -16.37 50.16 21.64
N GLU A 3 -16.67 49.05 22.31
CA GLU A 3 -15.66 48.19 22.90
C GLU A 3 -15.21 47.18 21.85
N SER A 4 -13.98 47.42 21.38
CA SER A 4 -13.22 46.50 20.54
C SER A 4 -12.77 45.30 21.37
N PHE A 5 -13.29 44.12 21.07
CA PHE A 5 -12.68 42.87 21.50
C PHE A 5 -11.42 42.62 20.65
N PRO A 6 -10.23 42.46 21.25
CA PRO A 6 -9.04 42.13 20.48
C PRO A 6 -9.09 40.66 20.07
N LEU A 7 -9.27 40.42 18.77
CA LEU A 7 -8.94 39.15 18.11
C LEU A 7 -7.43 38.93 18.19
N SER A 8 -7.00 38.31 19.30
CA SER A 8 -5.68 37.71 19.43
C SER A 8 -5.85 36.36 20.12
N VAL A 9 -6.63 35.48 19.49
CA VAL A 9 -6.55 34.06 19.78
C VAL A 9 -5.28 33.58 19.09
N LEU A 10 -4.22 33.54 19.89
CA LEU A 10 -3.03 32.75 19.63
C LEU A 10 -3.49 31.35 19.23
N VAL A 11 -3.49 31.03 17.94
CA VAL A 11 -3.58 29.65 17.47
C VAL A 11 -2.27 29.04 17.92
N ALA A 12 -2.27 28.47 19.12
CA ALA A 12 -1.30 27.44 19.46
C ALA A 12 -1.53 26.33 18.44
N LEU A 13 -0.71 26.33 17.39
CA LEU A 13 -0.44 25.19 16.55
C LEU A 13 0.11 24.12 17.50
N VAL A 14 -0.79 23.42 18.18
CA VAL A 14 -0.49 22.11 18.74
C VAL A 14 -0.30 21.25 17.51
N THR A 15 0.94 21.20 17.03
CA THR A 15 1.45 20.19 16.11
C THR A 15 0.98 18.87 16.68
N VAL A 16 0.01 18.23 16.01
CA VAL A 16 -0.28 16.85 16.33
C VAL A 16 0.98 16.14 15.86
N GLU A 17 1.81 15.70 16.79
CA GLU A 17 2.81 14.67 16.51
C GLU A 17 2.02 13.47 15.98
N ALA A 18 1.85 13.46 14.67
CA ALA A 18 1.46 12.30 13.94
C ALA A 18 2.66 11.36 14.10
N GLY A 19 2.60 10.47 15.10
CA GLY A 19 3.50 9.33 15.18
C GLY A 19 3.48 8.55 13.86
N GLU A 20 4.39 7.59 13.68
CA GLU A 20 4.65 6.92 12.39
C GLU A 20 3.39 6.60 11.56
N PHE A 21 2.33 6.08 12.19
CA PHE A 21 1.07 5.76 11.51
C PHE A 21 0.33 6.98 10.93
N GLY A 22 0.27 8.07 11.69
CA GLY A 22 -0.33 9.32 11.20
C GLY A 22 0.50 9.90 10.06
N PHE A 23 1.83 9.86 10.17
CA PHE A 23 2.73 10.30 9.11
C PHE A 23 2.56 9.47 7.83
N GLU A 24 2.53 8.13 7.94
CA GLU A 24 2.25 7.22 6.80
C GLU A 24 0.94 7.57 6.09
N LEU A 25 -0.12 7.88 6.86
CA LEU A 25 -1.40 8.33 6.29
C LEU A 25 -1.23 9.62 5.49
N ARG A 26 -0.45 10.58 5.98
CA ARG A 26 -0.18 11.84 5.30
C ARG A 26 0.66 11.63 4.04
N THR A 27 1.71 10.81 4.10
CA THR A 27 2.50 10.42 2.91
C THR A 27 1.63 9.78 1.83
N CYS A 28 0.77 8.82 2.20
CA CYS A 28 -0.18 8.22 1.25
C CYS A 28 -1.11 9.27 0.62
N ARG A 29 -1.61 10.22 1.41
CA ARG A 29 -2.51 11.28 0.91
C ARG A 29 -1.77 12.23 -0.04
N TRP A 30 -0.54 12.61 0.30
CA TRP A 30 0.31 13.42 -0.56
C TRP A 30 0.58 12.69 -1.88
N ALA A 31 1.03 11.42 -1.83
CA ALA A 31 1.32 10.64 -3.03
C ALA A 31 0.09 10.48 -3.95
N GLU A 32 -1.11 10.27 -3.39
CA GLU A 32 -2.33 10.20 -4.21
C GLU A 32 -2.68 11.50 -4.96
N ARG A 33 -2.13 12.64 -4.53
CA ARG A 33 -2.43 13.95 -5.09
C ARG A 33 -1.33 14.46 -6.00
N GLU A 34 -0.09 14.33 -5.55
CA GLU A 34 1.05 15.05 -6.09
C GLU A 34 2.11 14.11 -6.68
N TRP A 35 1.90 12.77 -6.66
CA TRP A 35 2.88 11.86 -7.25
C TRP A 35 2.87 11.92 -8.79
N PRO A 36 4.05 11.91 -9.45
CA PRO A 36 5.39 11.88 -8.86
C PRO A 36 5.91 13.29 -8.54
N PRO A 37 6.89 13.40 -7.61
CA PRO A 37 7.27 14.68 -7.00
C PRO A 37 8.05 15.63 -7.92
N HIS A 38 8.49 15.19 -9.10
CA HIS A 38 9.43 15.93 -9.94
C HIS A 38 8.90 16.25 -11.34
N GLU A 39 8.03 15.41 -11.91
CA GLU A 39 7.48 15.61 -13.25
C GLU A 39 6.01 15.20 -13.31
N PRO A 40 5.12 15.94 -13.99
CA PRO A 40 3.75 15.50 -14.15
C PRO A 40 3.66 14.17 -14.91
N LEU A 41 2.79 13.25 -14.45
CA LEU A 41 2.51 12.03 -15.18
C LEU A 41 2.00 12.30 -16.59
N ALA A 42 2.34 11.38 -17.51
CA ALA A 42 1.69 11.31 -18.80
C ALA A 42 0.15 11.26 -18.62
N ARG A 43 -0.59 11.90 -19.53
CA ARG A 43 -2.05 11.95 -19.45
C ARG A 43 -2.69 10.56 -19.45
N ALA A 44 -2.01 9.56 -20.01
CA ALA A 44 -2.46 8.16 -20.04
C ALA A 44 -2.23 7.42 -18.71
N THR A 45 -1.38 7.93 -17.81
CA THR A 45 -1.02 7.25 -16.56
C THR A 45 -1.91 7.74 -15.40
N THR A 46 -2.14 6.87 -14.43
CA THR A 46 -2.84 7.18 -13.18
C THR A 46 -2.14 6.52 -12.00
N VAL A 47 -2.31 7.10 -10.81
CA VAL A 47 -1.67 6.60 -9.59
C VAL A 47 -2.64 5.80 -8.72
N LEU A 48 -2.17 4.65 -8.23
CA LEU A 48 -2.79 3.89 -7.15
C LEU A 48 -1.85 3.84 -5.96
N VAL A 49 -2.35 4.21 -4.77
CA VAL A 49 -1.54 4.19 -3.54
C VAL A 49 -2.13 3.18 -2.55
N ALA A 50 -1.26 2.36 -1.99
CA ALA A 50 -1.64 1.37 -0.99
C ALA A 50 -0.65 1.34 0.18
N ARG A 51 -1.19 1.12 1.39
CA ARG A 51 -0.41 1.07 2.63
C ARG A 51 0.02 -0.38 2.95
N GLN A 52 1.13 -0.52 3.66
CA GLN A 52 1.50 -1.72 4.43
C GLN A 52 1.26 -2.99 3.59
N LEU A 53 1.95 -3.03 2.46
CA LEU A 53 1.89 -4.10 1.48
C LEU A 53 3.26 -4.74 1.31
N GLY A 54 3.28 -5.99 0.91
CA GLY A 54 4.52 -6.73 0.90
C GLY A 54 4.37 -8.20 0.64
N THR A 55 5.47 -8.85 0.33
CA THR A 55 5.55 -10.31 0.25
C THR A 55 5.63 -10.93 1.65
N ARG A 56 5.74 -12.26 1.73
CA ARG A 56 6.05 -12.95 2.99
C ARG A 56 7.39 -12.50 3.60
N ARG A 57 8.31 -11.97 2.79
CA ARG A 57 9.69 -11.65 3.20
C ARG A 57 9.93 -10.17 3.48
N ARG A 58 9.14 -9.29 2.88
CA ARG A 58 9.35 -7.85 2.92
C ARG A 58 8.03 -7.11 2.84
N ARG A 59 7.81 -6.15 3.73
CA ARG A 59 6.62 -5.28 3.78
C ARG A 59 7.04 -3.83 3.75
N TRP A 60 6.49 -3.06 2.83
CA TRP A 60 6.70 -1.64 2.65
C TRP A 60 5.57 -0.83 3.25
N ASP A 61 5.90 0.34 3.79
CA ASP A 61 4.91 1.22 4.42
C ASP A 61 3.94 1.83 3.40
N THR A 62 4.44 2.28 2.26
CA THR A 62 3.64 2.85 1.17
C THR A 62 4.12 2.31 -0.17
N ILE A 63 3.18 1.83 -0.98
CA ILE A 63 3.39 1.45 -2.38
C ILE A 63 2.62 2.43 -3.26
N VAL A 64 3.31 2.99 -4.24
CA VAL A 64 2.72 3.79 -5.32
C VAL A 64 2.84 3.01 -6.61
N LEU A 65 1.73 2.81 -7.30
CA LEU A 65 1.70 2.23 -8.63
C LEU A 65 1.40 3.32 -9.64
N GLU A 66 2.22 3.39 -10.68
CA GLU A 66 1.92 4.11 -11.91
C GLU A 66 1.30 3.09 -12.86
N CYS A 67 0.09 3.38 -13.33
CA CYS A 67 -0.71 2.46 -14.12
C CYS A 67 -1.19 3.13 -15.41
N ASP A 68 -1.21 2.37 -16.51
CA ASP A 68 -1.94 2.78 -17.70
C ASP A 68 -3.44 2.88 -17.35
N ARG A 69 -4.03 4.05 -17.56
CA ARG A 69 -5.38 4.36 -17.12
C ARG A 69 -6.43 3.53 -17.83
N GLU A 70 -6.23 3.18 -19.10
CA GLU A 70 -7.22 2.43 -19.87
C GLU A 70 -7.12 0.94 -19.57
N ALA A 71 -5.90 0.40 -19.50
CA ALA A 71 -5.63 -0.96 -19.05
C ALA A 71 -6.14 -1.18 -17.61
N LEU A 72 -6.00 -0.21 -16.71
CA LEU A 72 -6.55 -0.29 -15.36
C LEU A 72 -8.10 -0.31 -15.34
N ARG A 73 -8.76 0.40 -16.28
CA ARG A 73 -10.21 0.26 -16.46
C ARG A 73 -10.59 -1.11 -16.99
N GLN A 74 -9.82 -1.66 -17.93
CA GLN A 74 -10.04 -3.02 -18.40
C GLN A 74 -9.84 -4.05 -17.28
N ARG A 75 -8.90 -3.82 -16.37
CA ARG A 75 -8.71 -4.65 -15.18
C ARG A 75 -9.96 -4.64 -14.29
N ALA A 76 -10.75 -3.56 -14.25
CA ALA A 76 -11.98 -3.52 -13.47
C ALA A 76 -13.05 -4.54 -13.92
N ASN A 77 -13.00 -5.02 -15.17
CA ASN A 77 -13.88 -6.12 -15.63
C ASN A 77 -13.68 -7.42 -14.82
N PHE A 78 -12.53 -7.58 -14.16
CA PHE A 78 -12.23 -8.74 -13.32
C PHE A 78 -12.72 -8.58 -11.86
N GLY A 79 -13.43 -7.49 -11.57
CA GLY A 79 -14.01 -7.21 -10.26
C GLY A 79 -13.06 -6.50 -9.29
N PRO A 80 -13.59 -6.07 -8.12
CA PRO A 80 -12.87 -5.28 -7.11
C PRO A 80 -11.84 -6.07 -6.30
N GLU A 81 -11.98 -7.40 -6.27
CA GLU A 81 -11.07 -8.28 -5.53
C GLU A 81 -9.78 -8.52 -6.32
N ARG A 82 -8.70 -8.82 -5.60
CA ARG A 82 -7.43 -9.18 -6.23
C ARG A 82 -7.57 -10.51 -6.98
N LEU A 83 -6.77 -10.65 -8.03
CA LEU A 83 -6.47 -11.95 -8.63
C LEU A 83 -5.18 -12.47 -7.99
N ASP A 84 -5.27 -13.57 -7.25
CA ASP A 84 -4.09 -14.25 -6.72
C ASP A 84 -3.32 -14.97 -7.84
N SER A 85 -2.15 -15.51 -7.51
CA SER A 85 -1.25 -16.19 -8.45
C SER A 85 -1.95 -17.29 -9.26
N ASP A 86 -2.83 -18.07 -8.63
CA ASP A 86 -3.59 -19.13 -9.28
C ASP A 86 -4.66 -18.57 -10.23
N LEU A 87 -5.36 -17.50 -9.85
CA LEU A 87 -6.31 -16.83 -10.75
C LEU A 87 -5.58 -16.16 -11.92
N LEU A 88 -4.46 -15.48 -11.67
CA LEU A 88 -3.61 -14.86 -12.70
C LEU A 88 -3.10 -15.89 -13.69
N HIS A 89 -2.68 -17.07 -13.21
CA HIS A 89 -2.27 -18.18 -14.07
C HIS A 89 -3.40 -18.59 -15.05
N VAL A 90 -4.66 -18.58 -14.61
CA VAL A 90 -5.80 -18.90 -15.47
C VAL A 90 -6.14 -17.74 -16.40
N VAL A 91 -6.41 -16.53 -15.87
CA VAL A 91 -6.97 -15.43 -16.67
C VAL A 91 -5.99 -14.85 -17.70
N ARG A 92 -4.68 -14.95 -17.45
CA ARG A 92 -3.65 -14.50 -18.40
C ARG A 92 -3.48 -15.46 -19.57
N ASN A 93 -3.80 -16.74 -19.38
CA ASN A 93 -3.54 -17.80 -20.36
C ASN A 93 -4.82 -18.40 -20.97
N ALA A 94 -6.00 -18.06 -20.46
CA ALA A 94 -7.26 -18.55 -21.00
C ALA A 94 -7.43 -18.12 -22.48
N PRO A 95 -7.87 -19.03 -23.38
CA PRO A 95 -7.96 -18.77 -24.81
C PRO A 95 -9.21 -17.95 -25.17
N ALA A 96 -9.17 -17.28 -26.33
CA ALA A 96 -10.32 -16.54 -26.87
C ALA A 96 -11.44 -17.46 -27.37
N GLU A 97 -11.10 -18.69 -27.75
CA GLU A 97 -12.05 -19.72 -28.19
C GLU A 97 -12.11 -20.85 -27.16
N TRP A 98 -13.16 -21.68 -27.24
CA TRP A 98 -13.33 -22.80 -26.33
C TRP A 98 -12.26 -23.87 -26.52
N GLU A 99 -11.51 -24.18 -25.47
CA GLU A 99 -10.47 -25.21 -25.50
C GLU A 99 -10.38 -25.96 -24.18
N TYR A 100 -9.94 -27.22 -24.21
CA TYR A 100 -9.72 -28.01 -23.00
C TYR A 100 -8.64 -27.37 -22.14
N TYR A 101 -8.93 -27.13 -20.86
CA TYR A 101 -8.07 -26.30 -20.01
C TYR A 101 -6.61 -26.81 -19.87
N ARG A 102 -6.36 -28.12 -20.03
CA ARG A 102 -5.00 -28.67 -19.96
C ARG A 102 -4.21 -28.53 -21.25
N ASP A 103 -4.92 -28.31 -22.37
CA ASP A 103 -4.31 -28.04 -23.66
C ASP A 103 -4.02 -26.53 -23.78
N ALA A 104 -4.90 -25.70 -23.22
CA ALA A 104 -4.79 -24.24 -23.28
C ALA A 104 -3.83 -23.59 -22.26
N LEU A 105 -3.76 -24.11 -21.03
CA LEU A 105 -2.97 -23.49 -19.95
C LEU A 105 -1.55 -24.06 -19.89
N PRO A 106 -0.51 -23.24 -19.62
CA PRO A 106 0.83 -23.72 -19.32
C PRO A 106 0.82 -24.73 -18.18
N HIS A 107 1.73 -25.70 -18.19
CA HIS A 107 1.83 -26.66 -17.09
C HIS A 107 2.21 -25.93 -15.79
N PRO A 108 1.44 -26.06 -14.70
CA PRO A 108 1.60 -25.22 -13.51
C PRO A 108 2.78 -25.62 -12.60
N GLY A 109 3.46 -26.72 -12.89
CA GLY A 109 4.53 -27.26 -12.03
C GLY A 109 4.01 -28.00 -10.78
N TYR A 110 2.69 -28.10 -10.60
CA TYR A 110 2.00 -28.82 -9.53
C TYR A 110 0.76 -29.57 -10.07
N PRO A 111 0.03 -30.37 -9.27
CA PRO A 111 -1.11 -31.15 -9.77
C PRO A 111 -2.27 -30.31 -10.33
N TRP A 112 -2.80 -30.68 -11.50
CA TRP A 112 -3.94 -30.04 -12.20
C TRP A 112 -5.25 -29.87 -11.39
N ARG A 113 -5.38 -30.51 -10.23
CA ARG A 113 -6.55 -30.34 -9.35
C ARG A 113 -6.66 -28.89 -8.83
N TYR A 114 -5.53 -28.24 -8.53
CA TYR A 114 -5.50 -26.86 -8.03
C TYR A 114 -5.87 -25.86 -9.13
N VAL A 115 -5.43 -26.11 -10.36
CA VAL A 115 -5.87 -25.31 -11.53
C VAL A 115 -7.38 -25.43 -11.74
N ARG A 116 -7.95 -26.62 -11.55
CA ARG A 116 -9.41 -26.81 -11.64
C ARG A 116 -10.16 -26.02 -10.57
N GLU A 117 -9.66 -25.95 -9.35
CA GLU A 117 -10.22 -25.11 -8.29
C GLU A 117 -10.16 -23.62 -8.69
N ALA A 118 -9.04 -23.16 -9.24
CA ALA A 118 -8.89 -21.78 -9.74
C ALA A 118 -9.87 -21.47 -10.89
N ILE A 119 -10.08 -22.41 -11.82
CA ILE A 119 -11.06 -22.27 -12.91
C ILE A 119 -12.47 -22.08 -12.36
N HIS A 120 -12.87 -22.85 -11.35
CA HIS A 120 -14.18 -22.70 -10.71
C HIS A 120 -14.30 -21.36 -9.99
N ARG A 121 -13.27 -20.95 -9.22
CA ARG A 121 -13.24 -19.62 -8.59
C ARG A 121 -13.37 -18.49 -9.62
N ALA A 122 -12.69 -18.60 -10.76
CA ALA A 122 -12.77 -17.62 -11.84
C ALA A 122 -14.17 -17.60 -12.51
N ALA A 123 -14.80 -18.76 -12.67
CA ALA A 123 -16.15 -18.87 -13.19
C ALA A 123 -17.21 -18.32 -12.22
N ASP A 124 -17.08 -18.61 -10.93
CA ASP A 124 -17.96 -18.09 -9.87
C ASP A 124 -17.87 -16.56 -9.75
N ARG A 125 -16.69 -15.99 -10.04
CA ARG A 125 -16.48 -14.54 -10.16
C ARG A 125 -16.95 -13.95 -11.49
N ASP A 126 -17.49 -14.77 -12.39
CA ASP A 126 -17.96 -14.37 -13.72
C ASP A 126 -16.86 -13.77 -14.62
N VAL A 127 -15.58 -14.08 -14.37
CA VAL A 127 -14.42 -13.57 -15.14
C VAL A 127 -13.88 -14.58 -16.16
N LEU A 128 -14.37 -15.82 -16.11
CA LEU A 128 -14.00 -16.91 -17.01
C LEU A 128 -15.25 -17.70 -17.39
N GLU A 129 -15.39 -18.05 -18.67
CA GLU A 129 -16.46 -18.96 -19.09
C GLU A 129 -15.97 -20.41 -19.05
N THR A 130 -16.84 -21.31 -18.58
CA THR A 130 -16.56 -22.74 -18.53
C THR A 130 -17.71 -23.53 -19.12
N ARG A 131 -17.40 -24.65 -19.76
CA ARG A 131 -18.41 -25.63 -20.20
C ARG A 131 -17.87 -27.04 -20.11
N LYS A 132 -18.77 -28.01 -20.03
CA LYS A 132 -18.41 -29.43 -20.05
C LYS A 132 -18.79 -30.06 -21.40
N ARG A 133 -17.81 -30.60 -22.12
CA ARG A 133 -18.01 -31.33 -23.38
C ARG A 133 -17.24 -32.64 -23.35
N SER A 134 -17.90 -33.77 -23.61
CA SER A 134 -17.25 -35.10 -23.64
C SER A 134 -16.36 -35.39 -22.43
N ASN A 135 -16.86 -35.05 -21.23
CA ASN A 135 -16.15 -35.15 -19.95
C ASN A 135 -14.86 -34.30 -19.80
N ARG A 136 -14.63 -33.34 -20.71
CA ARG A 136 -13.57 -32.32 -20.63
C ARG A 136 -14.17 -30.99 -20.19
N ILE A 137 -13.43 -30.26 -19.34
CA ILE A 137 -13.76 -28.89 -18.96
C ILE A 137 -13.08 -27.99 -19.98
N GLU A 138 -13.87 -27.36 -20.84
CA GLU A 138 -13.37 -26.34 -21.76
C GLU A 138 -13.52 -24.97 -21.10
N ILE A 139 -12.55 -24.10 -21.34
CA ILE A 139 -12.52 -22.73 -20.82
C ILE A 139 -12.44 -21.75 -21.99
N ARG A 140 -12.94 -20.53 -21.76
CA ARG A 140 -12.81 -19.40 -22.68
C ARG A 140 -12.73 -18.11 -21.87
N ARG A 141 -11.80 -17.22 -22.22
CA ARG A 141 -11.71 -15.90 -21.58
C ARG A 141 -12.86 -15.01 -22.03
N LYS A 142 -13.41 -14.22 -21.11
CA LYS A 142 -14.34 -13.12 -21.44
C LYS A 142 -13.60 -11.87 -21.89
N TRP A 143 -12.49 -11.58 -21.23
CA TRP A 143 -11.61 -10.44 -21.51
C TRP A 143 -10.16 -10.92 -21.52
N ALA A 144 -9.33 -10.27 -22.34
CA ALA A 144 -7.88 -10.41 -22.18
C ALA A 144 -7.46 -9.71 -20.89
N TYR A 145 -6.61 -10.36 -20.10
CA TYR A 145 -6.03 -9.71 -18.93
C TYR A 145 -5.07 -8.60 -19.40
N PRO A 146 -5.28 -7.34 -18.99
CA PRO A 146 -4.51 -6.21 -19.51
C PRO A 146 -3.14 -6.10 -18.82
N ASP A 147 -2.18 -5.49 -19.50
CA ASP A 147 -0.92 -5.06 -18.90
C ASP A 147 -1.09 -3.64 -18.37
N TRP A 148 -1.48 -3.53 -17.10
CA TRP A 148 -1.95 -2.28 -16.50
C TRP A 148 -0.96 -1.61 -15.55
N LEU A 149 0.08 -2.34 -15.12
CA LEU A 149 1.11 -1.83 -14.22
C LEU A 149 2.29 -1.32 -15.06
N GLU A 150 2.57 -0.03 -14.99
CA GLU A 150 3.75 0.56 -15.63
C GLU A 150 4.94 0.55 -14.67
N ARG A 151 4.75 1.05 -13.44
CA ARG A 151 5.82 1.14 -12.43
C ARG A 151 5.29 0.89 -11.01
N LEU A 152 6.16 0.33 -10.17
CA LEU A 152 5.95 0.07 -8.76
C LEU A 152 7.01 0.81 -7.96
N ILE A 153 6.59 1.72 -7.09
CA ILE A 153 7.46 2.51 -6.22
C ILE A 153 7.20 2.13 -4.77
N ALA A 154 8.29 1.95 -4.01
CA ALA A 154 8.23 1.70 -2.57
C ALA A 154 8.71 2.92 -1.80
N ILE A 155 7.93 3.33 -0.79
CA ILE A 155 8.27 4.44 0.12
C ILE A 155 8.24 3.91 1.56
N GLU A 156 9.36 4.04 2.26
CA GLU A 156 9.49 3.77 3.69
C GLU A 156 9.27 5.06 4.49
N ASN A 157 8.42 5.01 5.51
CA ASN A 157 8.06 6.18 6.29
C ASN A 157 8.83 6.20 7.60
N LYS A 158 9.68 7.22 7.78
CA LYS A 158 10.48 7.45 8.98
C LYS A 158 10.45 8.93 9.36
N PRO A 159 9.35 9.40 9.98
CA PRO A 159 9.20 10.82 10.32
C PRO A 159 10.38 11.33 11.14
N ASP A 160 10.84 10.52 12.11
CA ASP A 160 11.94 10.85 13.02
C ASP A 160 13.06 9.82 12.81
N LEU A 161 14.02 10.16 11.95
CA LEU A 161 15.12 9.26 11.59
C LEU A 161 16.34 9.50 12.50
N ASP A 162 16.41 8.79 13.62
CA ASP A 162 17.63 8.74 14.44
C ASP A 162 18.67 7.76 13.89
N ALA A 163 19.91 7.82 14.38
CA ALA A 163 21.02 6.98 13.90
C ALA A 163 20.75 5.46 14.04
N SER A 164 19.94 5.04 15.02
CA SER A 164 19.58 3.62 15.20
C SER A 164 18.48 3.18 14.24
N ALA A 165 17.49 4.04 14.01
CA ALA A 165 16.45 3.87 13.01
C ALA A 165 17.06 3.84 11.59
N ALA A 166 18.02 4.72 11.30
CA ALA A 166 18.76 4.77 10.04
C ALA A 166 19.50 3.45 9.74
N ARG A 167 20.20 2.88 10.73
CA ARG A 167 20.88 1.57 10.55
C ARG A 167 19.92 0.43 10.25
N ALA A 168 18.76 0.41 10.93
CA ALA A 168 17.74 -0.61 10.68
C ALA A 168 17.11 -0.45 9.30
N LEU A 169 16.81 0.80 8.92
CA LEU A 169 16.27 1.16 7.61
C LEU A 169 17.24 0.82 6.48
N GLY A 170 18.53 1.12 6.63
CA GLY A 170 19.56 0.82 5.64
C GLY A 170 19.56 -0.65 5.22
N THR A 171 19.44 -1.58 6.18
CA THR A 171 19.34 -3.02 5.87
C THR A 171 18.11 -3.38 5.02
N GLN A 172 16.98 -2.70 5.24
CA GLN A 172 15.76 -2.92 4.47
C GLN A 172 15.88 -2.35 3.06
N LEU A 173 16.41 -1.14 2.93
CA LEU A 173 16.64 -0.50 1.62
C LEU A 173 17.66 -1.27 0.79
N GLU A 174 18.73 -1.79 1.39
CA GLU A 174 19.69 -2.64 0.70
C GLU A 174 19.04 -3.90 0.15
N TYR A 175 18.12 -4.53 0.90
CA TYR A 175 17.33 -5.66 0.41
C TYR A 175 16.46 -5.23 -0.78
N ASP A 176 15.79 -4.09 -0.70
CA ASP A 176 14.90 -3.63 -1.77
C ASP A 176 15.66 -3.29 -3.06
N VAL A 177 16.81 -2.63 -2.93
CA VAL A 177 17.72 -2.33 -4.02
C VAL A 177 18.27 -3.62 -4.63
N ALA A 178 18.72 -4.56 -3.81
CA ALA A 178 19.28 -5.83 -4.29
C ALA A 178 18.23 -6.73 -4.97
N MET A 179 17.01 -6.79 -4.42
CA MET A 179 15.91 -7.56 -5.02
C MET A 179 15.32 -6.88 -6.25
N ALA A 180 15.35 -5.54 -6.31
CA ALA A 180 14.81 -4.71 -7.38
C ALA A 180 13.36 -5.10 -7.76
N LEU A 181 12.50 -5.28 -6.74
CA LEU A 181 11.06 -5.50 -6.94
C LEU A 181 10.31 -4.20 -7.25
N ALA A 182 10.82 -3.06 -6.77
CA ALA A 182 10.31 -1.73 -7.11
C ALA A 182 11.22 -1.08 -8.16
N ASP A 183 10.64 -0.25 -9.02
CA ASP A 183 11.36 0.60 -9.97
C ASP A 183 12.15 1.68 -9.24
N GLU A 184 11.63 2.17 -8.12
CA GLU A 184 12.27 3.13 -7.23
C GLU A 184 11.97 2.81 -5.77
N VAL A 185 12.93 3.13 -4.91
CA VAL A 185 12.80 3.02 -3.46
C VAL A 185 13.07 4.40 -2.86
N TRP A 186 12.23 4.80 -1.92
CA TRP A 186 12.27 6.11 -1.28
C TRP A 186 12.18 5.99 0.23
N VAL A 187 12.74 6.98 0.92
CA VAL A 187 12.50 7.24 2.34
C VAL A 187 11.79 8.57 2.46
N ALA A 188 10.68 8.59 3.18
CA ALA A 188 9.98 9.82 3.55
C ALA A 188 10.24 10.14 5.02
N THR A 189 10.83 11.31 5.28
CA THR A 189 11.05 11.87 6.62
C THR A 189 10.22 13.13 6.81
N ARG A 190 10.04 13.55 8.07
CA ARG A 190 9.44 14.87 8.34
C ARG A 190 10.41 15.95 7.88
N GLU A 191 9.89 16.98 7.23
CA GLU A 191 10.68 18.19 6.95
C GLU A 191 11.11 18.85 8.26
N THR A 192 12.40 19.13 8.39
CA THR A 192 12.95 19.76 9.60
C THR A 192 13.14 21.27 9.42
N GLY A 193 13.20 21.75 8.18
CA GLY A 193 13.53 23.14 7.86
C GLY A 193 15.00 23.47 8.08
N GLU A 194 15.83 22.46 8.35
CA GLU A 194 17.28 22.61 8.42
C GLU A 194 17.88 22.83 7.03
N ARG A 195 19.10 23.37 6.97
CA ARG A 195 19.79 23.58 5.68
C ARG A 195 20.07 22.26 4.95
N VAL A 196 20.31 21.20 5.70
CA VAL A 196 20.59 19.85 5.20
C VAL A 196 19.75 18.92 6.05
N GLU A 197 18.85 18.17 5.42
CA GLU A 197 17.99 17.24 6.13
C GLU A 197 18.81 16.11 6.78
N PRO A 198 18.57 15.74 8.05
CA PRO A 198 19.40 14.78 8.79
C PRO A 198 19.59 13.43 8.09
N VAL A 199 18.56 12.97 7.39
CA VAL A 199 18.57 11.73 6.59
C VAL A 199 19.67 11.69 5.53
N LEU A 200 20.10 12.84 5.00
CA LEU A 200 21.18 12.92 4.01
C LEU A 200 22.57 12.65 4.62
N LEU A 201 22.68 12.67 5.95
CA LEU A 201 23.93 12.42 6.67
C LEU A 201 24.06 10.94 7.09
N GLU A 202 23.01 10.14 6.91
CA GLU A 202 22.95 8.74 7.29
C GLU A 202 23.47 7.81 6.19
N ASP A 203 23.95 6.63 6.59
CA ASP A 203 24.48 5.60 5.68
C ASP A 203 23.35 4.78 5.04
N LEU A 204 22.60 5.43 4.14
CA LEU A 204 21.55 4.80 3.34
C LEU A 204 22.07 4.47 1.93
N PRO A 205 21.52 3.44 1.25
CA PRO A 205 21.90 3.13 -0.13
C PRO A 205 21.71 4.32 -1.06
N ILE A 206 22.74 4.66 -1.83
CA ILE A 206 22.75 5.82 -2.74
C ILE A 206 21.65 5.79 -3.81
N GLN A 207 21.07 4.61 -4.07
CA GLN A 207 19.97 4.40 -5.01
C GLN A 207 18.62 4.84 -4.43
N ALA A 208 18.49 4.91 -3.10
CA ALA A 208 17.25 5.29 -2.44
C ALA A 208 17.06 6.81 -2.53
N GLY A 209 15.87 7.23 -2.98
CA GLY A 209 15.47 8.63 -2.94
C GLY A 209 15.07 9.08 -1.54
N VAL A 210 15.08 10.39 -1.30
CA VAL A 210 14.69 11.00 -0.02
C VAL A 210 13.65 12.08 -0.26
N LEU A 211 12.54 11.97 0.47
CA LEU A 211 11.47 12.96 0.54
C LEU A 211 11.44 13.58 1.93
N ALA A 212 11.43 14.91 1.99
CA ALA A 212 11.06 15.65 3.20
C ALA A 212 9.59 16.07 3.07
N LEU A 213 8.73 15.58 3.96
CA LEU A 213 7.29 15.84 3.95
C LEU A 213 6.95 16.83 5.07
N ASP A 214 6.26 17.91 4.72
CA ASP A 214 5.44 18.68 5.67
C ASP A 214 4.08 17.97 5.79
N PRO A 215 3.83 17.24 6.89
CA PRO A 215 2.57 16.55 7.06
C PRO A 215 1.42 17.52 7.27
N ASP A 216 1.61 18.75 7.75
CA ASP A 216 0.53 19.70 7.99
C ASP A 216 0.07 20.36 6.68
N ALA A 217 1.00 20.79 5.83
CA ALA A 217 0.70 21.33 4.50
C ALA A 217 0.31 20.26 3.47
N LEU A 218 0.69 18.99 3.71
CA LEU A 218 0.62 17.90 2.71
C LEU A 218 1.42 18.24 1.45
N GLU A 219 2.63 18.74 1.65
CA GLU A 219 3.62 19.08 0.62
C GLU A 219 4.90 18.30 0.91
N ALA A 220 5.63 17.89 -0.14
CA ALA A 220 6.91 17.22 0.01
C ALA A 220 7.93 17.77 -0.98
N SER A 221 9.18 17.89 -0.54
CA SER A 221 10.34 18.19 -1.39
C SER A 221 11.17 16.93 -1.61
N VAL A 222 11.88 16.90 -2.75
CA VAL A 222 12.88 15.87 -3.05
C VAL A 222 14.23 16.37 -2.57
N GLU A 223 14.77 15.72 -1.56
CA GLU A 223 16.10 16.02 -1.01
C GLU A 223 17.21 15.21 -1.71
N TRP A 224 16.85 14.01 -2.17
CA TRP A 224 17.71 13.16 -2.97
C TRP A 224 16.89 12.38 -4.00
N TYR A 225 17.32 12.42 -5.26
CA TYR A 225 16.63 11.70 -6.33
C TYR A 225 17.00 10.22 -6.33
N PRO A 226 16.01 9.30 -6.46
CA PRO A 226 16.27 7.87 -6.52
C PRO A 226 16.95 7.50 -7.84
N ARG A 227 17.55 6.31 -7.86
CA ARG A 227 17.94 5.66 -9.10
C ARG A 227 16.87 4.66 -9.52
N SER A 228 16.56 4.63 -10.82
CA SER A 228 15.75 3.54 -11.40
C SER A 228 16.47 2.20 -11.25
N LEU A 229 15.80 1.23 -10.63
CA LEU A 229 16.34 -0.11 -10.41
C LEU A 229 16.10 -1.01 -11.63
N ALA A 230 17.00 -1.99 -11.82
CA ALA A 230 16.92 -2.94 -12.92
C ALA A 230 15.91 -4.06 -12.60
N VAL A 231 14.63 -3.77 -12.84
CA VAL A 231 13.53 -4.69 -12.52
C VAL A 231 13.51 -5.92 -13.44
N ASP A 232 14.04 -5.79 -14.65
CA ASP A 232 14.12 -6.87 -15.66
C ASP A 232 15.38 -7.75 -15.54
N ASP A 233 16.36 -7.32 -14.73
CA ASP A 233 17.55 -8.13 -14.43
C ASP A 233 17.27 -9.08 -13.25
N PRO A 234 18.04 -10.18 -13.12
CA PRO A 234 17.94 -11.07 -11.97
C PRO A 234 18.12 -10.30 -10.64
N GLY A 235 17.20 -10.52 -9.70
CA GLY A 235 17.29 -9.95 -8.36
C GLY A 235 18.29 -10.73 -7.50
N THR A 236 18.81 -10.11 -6.45
CA THR A 236 19.67 -10.78 -5.47
C THR A 236 18.94 -10.93 -4.14
N ARG A 237 18.65 -12.17 -3.76
CA ARG A 237 18.01 -12.50 -2.49
C ARG A 237 19.06 -12.87 -1.46
N ILE A 238 19.19 -12.04 -0.43
CA ILE A 238 20.11 -12.29 0.68
C ILE A 238 19.46 -13.30 1.64
N LEU A 239 20.07 -14.49 1.75
CA LEU A 239 19.59 -15.59 2.59
C LEU A 239 20.15 -15.51 4.01
N GLU A 240 21.40 -15.07 4.13
CA GLU A 240 22.09 -14.96 5.40
C GLU A 240 23.04 -13.77 5.38
N ARG A 241 22.90 -12.90 6.37
CA ARG A 241 23.91 -11.90 6.72
C ARG A 241 24.60 -12.35 7.99
N PRO A 242 25.86 -12.81 7.94
CA PRO A 242 26.61 -13.06 9.15
C PRO A 242 26.73 -11.74 9.92
N GLY A 243 26.34 -11.75 11.19
CA GLY A 243 26.45 -10.58 12.05
C GLY A 243 27.92 -10.17 12.19
N ARG A 244 28.17 -8.85 12.26
CA ARG A 244 29.47 -8.35 12.72
C ARG A 244 29.71 -8.90 14.12
N SER A 245 30.72 -9.75 14.29
CA SER A 245 31.08 -10.20 15.63
C SER A 245 31.59 -9.02 16.44
N THR A 246 31.37 -9.05 17.76
CA THR A 246 31.86 -8.04 18.70
C THR A 246 33.39 -7.91 18.71
N ASP A 247 34.11 -8.93 18.25
CA ASP A 247 35.57 -8.95 18.10
C ASP A 247 36.06 -8.67 16.66
N GLY A 248 35.15 -8.36 15.71
CA GLY A 248 35.48 -8.02 14.33
C GLY A 248 36.02 -9.16 13.46
N ARG A 249 35.99 -10.41 13.95
CA ARG A 249 36.60 -11.59 13.28
C ARG A 249 35.63 -12.44 12.47
N ASN A 250 34.31 -12.19 12.54
CA ASN A 250 33.36 -12.91 11.68
C ASN A 250 33.38 -12.33 10.26
N ALA A 251 34.33 -12.83 9.46
CA ALA A 251 34.48 -12.51 8.04
C ALA A 251 33.71 -13.49 7.13
N SER A 252 32.68 -14.17 7.64
CA SER A 252 31.90 -15.11 6.84
C SER A 252 31.24 -14.37 5.67
N ALA A 253 31.28 -14.96 4.47
CA ALA A 253 30.58 -14.40 3.32
C ALA A 253 29.07 -14.49 3.51
N ALA A 254 28.34 -13.45 3.09
CA ALA A 254 26.89 -13.51 3.01
C ALA A 254 26.45 -14.62 2.05
N ARG A 255 25.35 -15.31 2.37
CA ARG A 255 24.72 -16.25 1.43
C ARG A 255 23.62 -15.53 0.68
N PHE A 256 23.59 -15.71 -0.63
CA PHE A 256 22.56 -15.15 -1.49
C PHE A 256 22.24 -16.11 -2.64
N GLU A 257 21.09 -15.88 -3.27
CA GLU A 257 20.69 -16.54 -4.51
C GLU A 257 20.16 -15.49 -5.49
N TYR A 258 20.25 -15.80 -6.78
CA TYR A 258 19.63 -14.99 -7.81
C TYR A 258 18.17 -15.38 -7.98
N VAL A 259 17.33 -14.38 -8.21
CA VAL A 259 15.89 -14.52 -8.45
C VAL A 259 15.64 -14.23 -9.91
N ASP A 260 14.95 -15.15 -10.57
CA ASP A 260 14.65 -15.05 -11.98
C ASP A 260 13.78 -13.81 -12.30
N PRO A 261 14.04 -13.09 -13.41
CA PRO A 261 13.22 -11.96 -13.82
C PRO A 261 11.71 -12.27 -13.94
N ASP A 262 11.33 -13.47 -14.40
CA ASP A 262 9.92 -13.85 -14.54
C ASP A 262 9.28 -14.04 -13.15
N GLU A 263 10.03 -14.56 -12.17
CA GLU A 263 9.58 -14.64 -10.77
C GLU A 263 9.38 -13.23 -10.19
N LYS A 264 10.27 -12.28 -10.50
CA LYS A 264 10.12 -10.88 -10.09
C LYS A 264 8.89 -10.23 -10.73
N ALA A 265 8.69 -10.41 -12.04
CA ALA A 265 7.56 -9.86 -12.76
C ALA A 265 6.22 -10.40 -12.22
N ALA A 266 6.14 -11.72 -11.95
CA ALA A 266 4.98 -12.33 -11.31
C ALA A 266 4.74 -11.76 -9.91
N THR A 267 5.79 -11.63 -9.09
CA THR A 267 5.70 -11.06 -7.74
C THR A 267 5.24 -9.60 -7.77
N ARG A 268 5.75 -8.79 -8.71
CA ARG A 268 5.35 -7.39 -8.92
C ARG A 268 3.86 -7.29 -9.24
N LEU A 269 3.38 -8.13 -10.15
CA LEU A 269 1.97 -8.17 -10.51
C LEU A 269 1.09 -8.61 -9.32
N GLU A 270 1.51 -9.58 -8.52
CA GLU A 270 0.80 -9.99 -7.30
C GLU A 270 0.73 -8.86 -6.25
N ILE A 271 1.80 -8.08 -6.08
CA ILE A 271 1.80 -6.90 -5.22
C ILE A 271 0.80 -5.87 -5.76
N ALA A 272 0.82 -5.65 -7.08
CA ALA A 272 -0.06 -4.70 -7.74
C ALA A 272 -1.55 -5.10 -7.59
N GLU A 273 -1.89 -6.37 -7.82
CA GLU A 273 -3.23 -6.93 -7.61
C GLU A 273 -3.72 -6.76 -6.16
N ARG A 274 -2.84 -6.93 -5.18
CA ARG A 274 -3.17 -6.69 -3.77
C ARG A 274 -3.34 -5.20 -3.46
N ALA A 275 -2.56 -4.34 -4.10
CA ALA A 275 -2.73 -2.90 -4.01
C ALA A 275 -4.06 -2.47 -4.65
N TYR A 276 -4.44 -3.05 -5.79
CA TYR A 276 -5.72 -2.81 -6.44
C TYR A 276 -6.91 -3.10 -5.52
N GLU A 277 -6.89 -4.24 -4.85
CA GLU A 277 -7.95 -4.61 -3.89
C GLU A 277 -7.97 -3.71 -2.65
N ARG A 278 -6.79 -3.43 -2.07
CA ARG A 278 -6.68 -2.77 -0.75
C ARG A 278 -6.62 -1.24 -0.80
N GLY A 279 -6.11 -0.63 -1.88
CA GLY A 279 -6.00 0.82 -2.06
C GLY A 279 -7.38 1.46 -2.25
N TRP A 280 -7.67 2.71 -1.89
CA TRP A 280 -6.89 3.90 -1.53
C TRP A 280 -7.25 4.31 -0.10
N ARG A 281 -6.30 4.20 0.85
CA ARG A 281 -6.39 4.63 2.27
C ARG A 281 -7.19 3.81 3.27
N SER A 282 -7.49 2.53 3.03
CA SER A 282 -8.15 1.73 4.09
C SER A 282 -7.23 1.55 5.30
N PHE A 283 -7.63 2.06 6.48
CA PHE A 283 -6.99 1.79 7.78
C PHE A 283 -7.99 1.25 8.81
N VAL A 284 -9.29 1.36 8.53
CA VAL A 284 -10.36 1.15 9.52
C VAL A 284 -10.42 -0.26 10.09
N GLU A 285 -9.92 -1.26 9.33
CA GLU A 285 -9.85 -2.66 9.77
C GLU A 285 -8.90 -2.88 10.95
N THR A 286 -7.89 -2.02 11.09
CA THR A 286 -6.90 -2.08 12.17
C THR A 286 -7.23 -1.14 13.34
N MET A 287 -8.33 -0.40 13.22
CA MET A 287 -8.79 0.59 14.19
C MET A 287 -9.89 0.03 15.09
N ARG A 288 -10.35 0.83 16.07
CA ARG A 288 -11.46 0.52 16.97
C ARG A 288 -12.68 1.41 16.71
N PRO A 289 -13.31 1.36 15.53
CA PRO A 289 -14.53 2.10 15.26
C PRO A 289 -15.71 1.66 16.13
N ASP A 290 -15.61 0.52 16.82
CA ASP A 290 -16.57 0.03 17.81
C ASP A 290 -16.41 0.70 19.19
N CYS A 291 -15.36 1.50 19.40
CA CYS A 291 -15.15 2.30 20.60
C CYS A 291 -15.88 3.64 20.47
N ARG A 292 -16.60 4.06 21.51
CA ARG A 292 -17.29 5.36 21.55
C ARG A 292 -16.34 6.56 21.41
N HIS A 293 -15.06 6.37 21.72
CA HIS A 293 -14.02 7.40 21.63
C HIS A 293 -13.38 7.50 20.25
N PHE A 294 -13.80 6.67 19.28
CA PHE A 294 -13.26 6.73 17.94
C PHE A 294 -13.86 7.87 17.13
N GLU A 295 -13.01 8.76 16.67
CA GLU A 295 -13.37 9.90 15.82
C GLU A 295 -12.56 9.88 14.52
N LEU A 296 -13.14 10.41 13.45
CA LEU A 296 -12.39 10.82 12.26
C LEU A 296 -12.27 12.34 12.27
N ARG A 297 -11.04 12.85 12.33
CA ARG A 297 -10.76 14.29 12.32
C ARG A 297 -10.08 14.68 11.03
N ALA A 298 -10.58 15.75 10.40
CA ALA A 298 -9.99 16.34 9.20
C ALA A 298 -9.75 17.83 9.44
N ARG A 299 -8.73 18.16 10.23
CA ARG A 299 -8.48 19.55 10.68
C ARG A 299 -8.22 20.51 9.52
N ASP A 300 -7.56 20.03 8.48
CA ASP A 300 -7.25 20.77 7.27
C ASP A 300 -8.31 20.61 6.16
N GLY A 301 -9.34 19.77 6.40
CA GLY A 301 -10.30 19.36 5.37
C GLY A 301 -9.72 18.49 4.25
N LEU A 302 -8.40 18.24 4.24
CA LEU A 302 -7.71 17.48 3.21
C LEU A 302 -7.73 15.98 3.51
N GLN A 303 -7.59 15.58 4.78
CA GLN A 303 -7.59 14.16 5.14
C GLN A 303 -8.28 13.87 6.46
N ALA A 304 -9.12 12.84 6.46
CA ALA A 304 -9.63 12.29 7.71
C ALA A 304 -8.60 11.34 8.32
N LEU A 305 -8.13 11.64 9.52
CA LEU A 305 -7.26 10.81 10.33
C LEU A 305 -8.03 10.22 11.51
N PRO A 306 -7.71 8.98 11.93
CA PRO A 306 -8.32 8.38 13.09
C PRO A 306 -7.80 9.04 14.37
N HIS A 307 -8.71 9.32 15.31
CA HIS A 307 -8.41 9.99 16.57
C HIS A 307 -9.11 9.27 17.71
N CYS A 308 -8.44 9.18 18.86
CA CYS A 308 -9.03 8.67 20.09
C CYS A 308 -9.35 9.86 21.02
N GLY A 309 -10.63 10.07 21.28
CA GLY A 309 -11.09 11.12 22.18
C GLY A 309 -10.67 10.94 23.64
N ALA A 310 -10.39 9.69 24.08
CA ALA A 310 -9.98 9.40 25.45
C ALA A 310 -8.53 9.81 25.74
N ASN A 311 -7.59 9.40 24.87
CA ASN A 311 -6.17 9.73 25.05
C ASN A 311 -5.72 10.99 24.30
N GLY A 312 -6.58 11.58 23.46
CA GLY A 312 -6.31 12.82 22.74
C GLY A 312 -5.39 12.69 21.53
N THR A 313 -4.99 11.48 21.12
CA THR A 313 -3.98 11.25 20.07
C THR A 313 -4.54 10.56 18.83
N CYS A 314 -3.73 10.45 17.77
CA CYS A 314 -4.05 9.62 16.61
C CYS A 314 -4.16 8.15 17.04
N GLN A 315 -5.25 7.48 16.68
CA GLN A 315 -5.43 6.08 17.08
C GLN A 315 -4.43 5.18 16.35
N THR A 316 -3.80 4.28 17.10
CA THR A 316 -2.95 3.21 16.58
C THR A 316 -3.44 1.85 17.09
N ALA A 317 -3.12 0.77 16.37
CA ALA A 317 -3.49 -0.59 16.77
C ALA A 317 -2.84 -1.02 18.10
N SER A 318 -1.68 -0.45 18.45
CA SER A 318 -1.00 -0.72 19.72
C SER A 318 -1.66 0.00 20.89
N ALA A 319 -1.91 1.31 20.75
CA ALA A 319 -2.50 2.12 21.82
C ALA A 319 -3.98 1.79 22.05
N CYS A 320 -4.75 1.54 20.99
CA CYS A 320 -6.16 1.17 21.07
C CYS A 320 -6.36 -0.32 20.80
N SER A 321 -5.55 -1.16 21.44
CA SER A 321 -5.65 -2.62 21.35
C SER A 321 -6.79 -3.18 22.20
N GLY A 322 -6.90 -4.52 22.26
CA GLY A 322 -7.87 -5.21 23.11
C GLY A 322 -7.66 -4.99 24.62
N SER A 323 -6.47 -4.57 25.04
CA SER A 323 -6.13 -4.28 26.44
C SER A 323 -6.23 -2.80 26.81
N CYS A 324 -6.80 -1.97 25.95
CA CYS A 324 -6.98 -0.55 26.19
C CYS A 324 -7.88 -0.32 27.43
N PRO A 325 -7.39 0.36 28.50
CA PRO A 325 -8.17 0.57 29.72
C PRO A 325 -9.33 1.56 29.51
N ASP A 326 -9.21 2.45 28.52
CA ASP A 326 -10.23 3.45 28.16
C ASP A 326 -11.19 2.95 27.08
N PHE A 327 -11.12 1.65 26.72
CA PHE A 327 -12.04 1.11 25.74
C PHE A 327 -13.47 1.08 26.30
N GLU A 328 -14.34 1.87 25.69
CA GLU A 328 -15.77 1.83 25.93
C GLU A 328 -16.50 1.49 24.63
N PRO A 329 -17.24 0.36 24.55
CA PRO A 329 -18.00 0.04 23.36
C PRO A 329 -19.09 1.08 23.11
N GLU A 330 -19.47 1.25 21.86
CA GLU A 330 -20.61 2.09 21.51
C GLU A 330 -21.87 1.71 22.30
N PRO A 331 -22.54 2.67 22.98
CA PRO A 331 -23.80 2.42 23.65
C PRO A 331 -24.81 1.77 22.71
N PRO A 332 -25.48 0.66 23.11
CA PRO A 332 -26.44 -0.03 22.24
C PRO A 332 -27.57 0.87 21.73
N ILE A 333 -27.99 1.84 22.55
CA ILE A 333 -29.03 2.82 22.19
C ILE A 333 -28.63 3.71 21.00
N TRP A 334 -27.33 3.90 20.73
CA TRP A 334 -26.90 4.68 19.58
C TRP A 334 -27.19 3.99 18.26
N ARG A 335 -27.28 2.65 18.26
CA ARG A 335 -27.53 1.86 17.05
C ARG A 335 -28.99 1.90 16.60
N THR A 336 -29.89 2.33 17.48
CA THR A 336 -31.32 2.48 17.17
C THR A 336 -31.66 3.86 16.61
N HIS A 337 -30.70 4.80 16.61
CA HIS A 337 -30.92 6.09 15.98
C HIS A 337 -30.92 5.95 14.45
N ASP A 338 -31.74 6.76 13.80
CA ASP A 338 -31.78 6.87 12.34
C ASP A 338 -30.59 7.68 11.82
N TRP A 339 -30.68 8.11 10.56
CA TRP A 339 -29.70 9.00 9.94
C TRP A 339 -29.40 10.22 10.85
N PRO A 340 -28.12 10.61 11.05
CA PRO A 340 -26.93 10.20 10.28
C PRO A 340 -26.13 9.02 10.85
N ILE A 341 -26.50 8.46 12.00
CA ILE A 341 -25.72 7.42 12.71
C ILE A 341 -26.40 6.05 12.71
N GLU A 342 -27.25 5.77 11.71
CA GLU A 342 -27.91 4.48 11.52
C GLU A 342 -26.97 3.29 11.74
N GLY A 343 -27.26 2.47 12.75
CA GLY A 343 -26.45 1.32 13.16
C GLY A 343 -25.17 1.66 13.96
N GLY A 344 -25.04 2.88 14.45
CA GLY A 344 -23.95 3.38 15.29
C GLY A 344 -22.95 4.29 14.55
N PRO A 345 -22.28 5.24 15.26
CA PRO A 345 -21.25 6.11 14.69
C PRO A 345 -20.14 5.37 13.93
N GLY A 346 -19.64 4.27 14.48
CA GLY A 346 -18.57 3.44 13.93
C GLY A 346 -18.95 2.81 12.61
N LYS A 347 -20.19 2.30 12.50
CA LYS A 347 -20.74 1.80 11.22
C LYS A 347 -20.83 2.93 10.20
N ARG A 348 -21.26 4.12 10.62
CA ARG A 348 -21.29 5.30 9.74
C ARG A 348 -19.90 5.71 9.25
N LEU A 349 -18.91 5.76 10.14
CA LEU A 349 -17.53 6.14 9.79
C LEU A 349 -16.87 5.13 8.85
N LYS A 350 -17.09 3.82 9.08
CA LYS A 350 -16.69 2.76 8.14
C LYS A 350 -17.26 2.99 6.74
N ARG A 351 -18.58 3.21 6.65
CA ARG A 351 -19.27 3.48 5.38
C ARG A 351 -18.72 4.74 4.69
N VAL A 352 -18.46 5.82 5.43
CA VAL A 352 -17.88 7.05 4.85
C VAL A 352 -16.49 6.79 4.26
N LEU A 353 -15.63 6.04 4.95
CA LEU A 353 -14.30 5.69 4.44
C LEU A 353 -14.37 4.77 3.22
N GLU A 354 -15.30 3.81 3.22
CA GLU A 354 -15.56 2.91 2.10
C GLU A 354 -16.06 3.67 0.87
N GLU A 355 -17.07 4.53 1.01
CA GLU A 355 -17.58 5.36 -0.10
C GLU A 355 -16.50 6.28 -0.67
N ARG A 356 -15.59 6.81 0.18
CA ARG A 356 -14.46 7.63 -0.29
C ARG A 356 -13.47 6.82 -1.11
N ARG A 357 -13.23 5.57 -0.73
CA ARG A 357 -12.38 4.63 -1.47
C ARG A 357 -13.03 4.26 -2.80
N GLU A 358 -14.33 3.96 -2.79
CA GLU A 358 -15.12 3.61 -3.99
C GLU A 358 -15.08 4.70 -5.04
N ARG A 359 -15.30 5.97 -4.65
CA ARG A 359 -15.24 7.12 -5.58
C ARG A 359 -13.89 7.31 -6.28
N ARG A 360 -12.81 6.70 -5.76
CA ARG A 360 -11.47 6.78 -6.35
C ARG A 360 -11.13 5.53 -7.17
N ARG A 361 -11.96 4.48 -7.15
CA ARG A 361 -11.75 3.27 -7.94
C ARG A 361 -12.02 3.53 -9.42
N PRO A 362 -11.09 3.25 -10.33
CA PRO A 362 -11.34 3.34 -11.76
C PRO A 362 -12.31 2.25 -12.22
N GLY A 363 -13.41 2.65 -12.88
CA GLY A 363 -14.31 1.73 -13.59
C GLY A 363 -15.25 0.88 -12.73
N LEU A 364 -15.40 1.20 -11.44
CA LEU A 364 -16.36 0.56 -10.52
C LEU A 364 -17.36 1.57 -9.94
#